data_AF-A0A369XWR0-F1
#
_entry.id   AF-A0A369XWR0-F1
#
_cell.length_a   1.000
_cell.length_b   1.000
_cell.length_c   1.000
_cell.angle_alpha   90.00
_cell.angle_beta   90.00
_cell.angle_gamma   90.00
#
_symmetry.space_group_name_H-M   'P 1'
#
loop_
_entity.id
_entity.type
_entity.pdbx_description
1 polymer ?
#
loop_
_entity_poly.entity_id
_entity_poly.type
_entity_poly.pdbx_seq_one_letter_code
_entity_poly.pdbx_strand_id
1 'polypeptide(L)'
;MKVQNNKEYFNNNVDKWVDYLTDDRTFAIEESLKIMNIYKENNVLEVGAGTGTFYSFLNFNKSENYLGIDISEEMLMEFKKRFPEVETCCMNFEEKINLDRKFDIIVLFDSIPHFERIDILFENAAKILNKGGIFYIIHSKTRNQLKEHHKKINYNLNRDAIPNDMTLEKECLKLNLKNIVIKDEKFFFFSCQK
;
A
#
# COMPACT_ATOMS: atom_id res chain seq x y z
N MET A 1 -12.46 11.68 15.66
CA MET A 1 -13.31 11.76 14.45
C MET A 1 -13.41 10.34 13.90
N LYS A 2 -14.60 9.73 13.86
CA LYS A 2 -14.78 8.45 13.15
C LYS A 2 -14.62 8.77 11.67
N VAL A 3 -13.72 8.11 10.94
CA VAL A 3 -13.63 8.29 9.48
C VAL A 3 -14.82 7.57 8.88
N GLN A 4 -15.95 8.27 8.86
CA GLN A 4 -17.13 7.81 8.18
C GLN A 4 -16.90 8.14 6.70
N ASN A 5 -16.64 7.08 5.93
CA ASN A 5 -16.32 7.04 4.51
C ASN A 5 -14.90 7.53 4.12
N ASN A 6 -13.91 6.61 4.16
CA ASN A 6 -12.55 6.84 3.68
C ASN A 6 -12.52 7.51 2.29
N LYS A 7 -13.39 7.09 1.37
CA LYS A 7 -13.47 7.63 0.01
C LYS A 7 -13.76 9.13 -0.02
N GLU A 8 -14.81 9.56 0.66
CA GLU A 8 -15.18 10.99 0.73
C GLU A 8 -14.10 11.82 1.42
N TYR A 9 -13.48 11.27 2.47
CA TYR A 9 -12.37 11.95 3.13
C TYR A 9 -11.21 12.21 2.15
N PHE A 10 -10.76 11.19 1.43
CA PHE A 10 -9.65 11.36 0.49
C PHE A 10 -10.02 12.25 -0.70
N ASN A 11 -11.22 12.10 -1.28
CA ASN A 11 -11.69 12.97 -2.35
C ASN A 11 -11.67 14.46 -1.95
N ASN A 12 -12.06 14.78 -0.71
CA ASN A 12 -12.13 16.17 -0.23
C ASN A 12 -10.80 16.72 0.31
N ASN A 13 -9.73 15.92 0.37
CA ASN A 13 -8.49 16.30 1.05
C ASN A 13 -7.23 16.01 0.21
N VAL A 14 -7.34 15.90 -1.12
CA VAL A 14 -6.22 15.58 -2.02
C VAL A 14 -5.03 16.52 -1.82
N ASP A 15 -5.28 17.83 -1.64
CA ASP A 15 -4.24 18.84 -1.43
C ASP A 15 -3.30 18.55 -0.25
N LYS A 16 -3.76 17.78 0.75
CA LYS A 16 -2.91 17.37 1.89
C LYS A 16 -1.87 16.31 1.51
N TRP A 17 -2.09 15.62 0.39
CA TRP A 17 -1.31 14.47 -0.05
C TRP A 17 -0.49 14.77 -1.31
N VAL A 18 -0.78 15.86 -2.03
CA VAL A 18 0.04 16.34 -3.13
C VAL A 18 1.38 16.81 -2.59
N ASP A 19 2.47 16.28 -3.14
CA ASP A 19 3.86 16.62 -2.77
C ASP A 19 4.19 16.53 -1.27
N TYR A 20 3.36 15.81 -0.49
CA TYR A 20 3.63 15.53 0.92
C TYR A 20 4.72 14.46 1.03
N LEU A 21 5.96 14.93 1.02
CA LEU A 21 7.15 14.10 1.16
C LEU A 21 7.93 14.54 2.40
N THR A 22 8.17 13.59 3.30
CA THR A 22 8.99 13.78 4.50
C THR A 22 10.22 12.88 4.44
N ASP A 23 11.28 13.20 5.18
CA ASP A 23 12.49 12.38 5.24
C ASP A 23 12.18 10.92 5.62
N ASP A 24 11.27 10.68 6.57
CA ASP A 24 10.81 9.34 6.95
C ASP A 24 10.21 8.56 5.76
N ARG A 25 9.41 9.24 4.91
CA ARG A 25 8.74 8.63 3.75
C ARG A 25 9.75 8.31 2.67
N THR A 26 10.60 9.29 2.34
CA THR A 26 11.70 9.12 1.39
C THR A 26 12.58 7.93 1.80
N PHE A 27 13.03 7.91 3.06
CA PHE A 27 13.87 6.84 3.60
C PHE A 27 13.20 5.47 3.49
N ALA A 28 11.94 5.35 3.92
CA ALA A 28 11.22 4.09 3.87
C ALA A 28 11.00 3.58 2.44
N ILE A 29 10.71 4.46 1.48
CA ILE A 29 10.58 4.09 0.06
C ILE A 29 11.92 3.59 -0.48
N GLU A 30 12.99 4.38 -0.32
CA GLU A 30 14.32 4.04 -0.84
C GLU A 30 14.85 2.72 -0.26
N GLU A 31 14.73 2.52 1.06
CA GLU A 31 15.16 1.28 1.69
C GLU A 31 14.32 0.07 1.25
N SER A 32 13.02 0.26 1.07
CA SER A 32 12.14 -0.81 0.57
C SER A 32 12.47 -1.19 -0.87
N LEU A 33 12.72 -0.20 -1.75
CA LEU A 33 13.06 -0.45 -3.15
C LEU A 33 14.38 -1.22 -3.31
N LYS A 34 15.36 -1.02 -2.42
CA LYS A 34 16.60 -1.82 -2.37
C LYS A 34 16.36 -3.30 -2.10
N ILE A 35 15.24 -3.65 -1.44
CA ILE A 35 14.88 -5.02 -1.06
C ILE A 35 13.94 -5.65 -2.10
N MET A 36 13.00 -4.86 -2.64
CA MET A 36 11.92 -5.37 -3.51
C MET A 36 12.40 -5.87 -4.87
N ASN A 37 13.60 -5.50 -5.33
CA ASN A 37 14.15 -5.90 -6.64
C ASN A 37 13.13 -5.73 -7.78
N ILE A 38 12.56 -4.53 -7.91
CA ILE A 38 11.57 -4.25 -8.95
C ILE A 38 12.29 -4.04 -10.28
N TYR A 39 11.93 -4.87 -11.26
CA TYR A 39 12.43 -4.82 -12.63
C TYR A 39 11.35 -4.34 -13.59
N LYS A 40 11.78 -3.90 -14.77
CA LYS A 40 10.93 -3.27 -15.79
C LYS A 40 9.80 -4.19 -16.28
N GLU A 41 10.10 -5.48 -16.35
CA GLU A 41 9.20 -6.54 -16.80
C GLU A 41 8.17 -7.00 -15.75
N ASN A 42 8.36 -6.64 -14.46
CA ASN A 42 7.45 -7.08 -13.42
C ASN A 42 6.07 -6.44 -13.60
N ASN A 43 5.01 -7.22 -13.38
CA ASN A 43 3.66 -6.69 -13.23
C ASN A 43 3.50 -6.19 -11.80
N VAL A 44 3.35 -4.88 -11.62
CA VAL A 44 3.27 -4.24 -10.29
C VAL A 44 1.88 -3.66 -10.06
N LEU A 45 1.30 -3.97 -8.91
CA LEU A 45 0.08 -3.33 -8.40
C LEU A 45 0.42 -2.53 -7.16
N GLU A 46 0.11 -1.24 -7.16
CA GLU A 46 0.10 -0.40 -5.97
C GLU A 46 -1.34 -0.21 -5.48
N VAL A 47 -1.59 -0.61 -4.23
CA VAL A 47 -2.90 -0.53 -3.59
C VAL A 47 -2.95 0.64 -2.62
N GLY A 48 -3.92 1.54 -2.82
CA GLY A 48 -3.95 2.83 -2.13
C GLY A 48 -2.85 3.74 -2.65
N ALA A 49 -2.73 3.85 -3.97
CA ALA A 49 -1.63 4.54 -4.66
C ALA A 49 -1.65 6.06 -4.48
N GLY A 50 -2.78 6.61 -4.03
CA GLY A 50 -2.93 8.03 -3.77
C GLY A 50 -2.56 8.89 -4.98
N THR A 51 -1.70 9.88 -4.75
CA THR A 51 -1.20 10.82 -5.75
C THR A 51 0.03 10.30 -6.51
N GLY A 52 0.43 9.03 -6.34
CA GLY A 52 1.57 8.42 -7.03
C GLY A 52 2.93 8.65 -6.38
N THR A 53 2.98 8.91 -5.07
CA THR A 53 4.25 9.17 -4.36
C THR A 53 5.19 7.96 -4.34
N PHE A 54 4.71 6.73 -4.20
CA PHE A 54 5.62 5.57 -4.30
C PHE A 54 6.14 5.41 -5.73
N TYR A 55 5.24 5.51 -6.71
CA TYR A 55 5.59 5.43 -8.13
C TYR A 55 6.67 6.42 -8.55
N SER A 56 6.66 7.64 -8.00
CA SER A 56 7.66 8.67 -8.33
C SER A 56 9.11 8.26 -8.00
N PHE A 57 9.31 7.27 -7.12
CA PHE A 57 10.64 6.77 -6.75
C PHE A 57 11.14 5.59 -7.60
N LEU A 58 10.32 5.05 -8.51
CA LEU A 58 10.70 3.87 -9.30
C LEU A 58 11.79 4.12 -10.38
N ASN A 59 12.35 5.34 -10.47
CA ASN A 59 13.49 5.71 -11.35
C ASN A 59 13.34 5.22 -12.81
N PHE A 60 14.44 5.05 -13.55
CA PHE A 60 14.43 4.49 -14.92
C PHE A 60 13.98 3.02 -15.00
N ASN A 61 13.77 2.37 -13.85
CA ASN A 61 13.24 1.01 -13.72
C ASN A 61 11.72 1.02 -13.46
N LYS A 62 11.02 2.08 -13.87
CA LYS A 62 9.55 2.07 -13.95
C LYS A 62 9.13 0.77 -14.65
N SER A 63 8.39 -0.05 -13.93
CA SER A 63 7.72 -1.20 -14.52
C SER A 63 6.87 -0.73 -15.69
N GLU A 64 6.99 -1.38 -16.83
CA GLU A 64 6.12 -1.13 -17.99
C GLU A 64 4.66 -1.51 -17.69
N ASN A 65 4.46 -2.34 -16.66
CA ASN A 65 3.18 -2.95 -16.30
C ASN A 65 2.76 -2.54 -14.88
N TYR A 66 2.69 -1.23 -14.65
CA TYR A 66 2.27 -0.65 -13.37
C TYR A 66 0.77 -0.33 -13.35
N LEU A 67 0.06 -0.80 -12.32
CA LEU A 67 -1.31 -0.36 -11.99
C LEU A 67 -1.33 0.32 -10.63
N GLY A 68 -1.74 1.59 -10.59
CA GLY A 68 -2.13 2.26 -9.35
C GLY A 68 -3.63 2.14 -9.10
N ILE A 69 -4.03 1.61 -7.95
CA ILE A 69 -5.44 1.64 -7.54
C ILE A 69 -5.63 2.45 -6.27
N ASP A 70 -6.75 3.15 -6.19
CA ASP A 70 -7.17 3.87 -5.00
C ASP A 70 -8.70 3.89 -4.94
N ILE A 71 -9.27 4.07 -3.75
CA ILE A 71 -10.72 4.21 -3.58
C ILE A 71 -11.20 5.61 -3.99
N SER A 72 -10.29 6.58 -4.04
CA SER A 72 -10.55 8.00 -4.34
C SER A 72 -10.26 8.33 -5.80
N GLU A 73 -11.29 8.78 -6.52
CA GLU A 73 -11.13 9.27 -7.89
C GLU A 73 -10.22 10.51 -7.96
N GLU A 74 -10.34 11.43 -6.99
CA GLU A 74 -9.57 12.67 -6.97
C GLU A 74 -8.07 12.41 -6.75
N MET A 75 -7.72 11.44 -5.90
CA MET A 75 -6.32 11.03 -5.71
C MET A 75 -5.73 10.47 -7.01
N LEU A 76 -6.47 9.61 -7.72
CA LEU A 76 -6.04 9.05 -9.01
C LEU A 76 -6.00 10.10 -10.12
N MET A 77 -6.90 11.08 -10.11
CA MET A 77 -6.83 12.22 -11.05
C MET A 77 -5.52 12.99 -10.85
N GLU A 78 -5.10 13.23 -9.62
CA GLU A 78 -3.82 13.88 -9.34
C GLU A 78 -2.63 13.00 -9.72
N PHE A 79 -2.67 11.69 -9.44
CA PHE A 79 -1.68 10.74 -9.94
C PHE A 79 -1.55 10.87 -11.47
N LYS A 80 -2.66 10.79 -12.21
CA LYS A 80 -2.67 10.89 -13.67
C LYS A 80 -2.18 12.24 -14.21
N LYS A 81 -2.37 13.35 -13.50
CA LYS A 81 -1.78 14.64 -13.89
C LYS A 81 -0.25 14.61 -13.82
N ARG A 82 0.30 13.98 -12.78
CA ARG A 82 1.76 13.87 -12.54
C ARG A 82 2.41 12.84 -13.46
N PHE A 83 1.71 11.73 -13.71
CA PHE A 83 2.18 10.58 -14.48
C PHE A 83 1.11 10.09 -15.47
N PRO A 84 0.88 10.80 -16.58
CA PRO A 84 -0.16 10.48 -17.56
C PRO A 84 -0.05 9.06 -18.14
N GLU A 85 1.17 8.52 -18.20
CA GLU A 85 1.50 7.21 -18.73
C GLU A 85 1.03 6.04 -17.86
N VAL A 86 0.82 6.26 -16.56
CA VAL A 86 0.56 5.18 -15.60
C VAL A 86 -0.87 4.69 -15.67
N GLU A 87 -1.10 3.38 -15.77
CA GLU A 87 -2.45 2.85 -15.66
C GLU A 87 -3.01 3.04 -14.24
N THR A 88 -4.24 3.54 -14.13
CA THR A 88 -4.92 3.75 -12.84
C THR A 88 -6.34 3.21 -12.86
N CYS A 89 -6.80 2.64 -11.74
CA CYS A 89 -8.17 2.16 -11.60
C CYS A 89 -8.76 2.54 -10.24
N CYS A 90 -9.91 3.23 -10.25
CA CYS A 90 -10.65 3.54 -9.02
C CYS A 90 -11.36 2.27 -8.51
N MET A 91 -10.94 1.75 -7.37
CA MET A 91 -11.42 0.47 -6.84
C MET A 91 -11.29 0.40 -5.32
N ASN A 92 -12.29 -0.17 -4.65
CA ASN A 92 -12.17 -0.58 -3.26
C ASN A 92 -11.53 -1.97 -3.18
N PHE A 93 -10.29 -2.06 -2.70
CA PHE A 93 -9.57 -3.33 -2.58
C PHE A 93 -10.02 -4.18 -1.36
N GLU A 94 -10.98 -3.69 -0.58
CA GLU A 94 -11.68 -4.44 0.49
C GLU A 94 -12.99 -5.10 0.01
N GLU A 95 -13.26 -5.04 -1.30
CA GLU A 95 -14.38 -5.70 -1.95
C GLU A 95 -13.90 -6.77 -2.94
N LYS A 96 -14.84 -7.53 -3.50
CA LYS A 96 -14.51 -8.54 -4.50
C LYS A 96 -13.96 -7.88 -5.76
N ILE A 97 -12.67 -8.06 -6.02
CA ILE A 97 -12.01 -7.53 -7.21
C ILE A 97 -12.10 -8.50 -8.40
N ASN A 98 -12.19 -7.92 -9.58
CA ASN A 98 -12.02 -8.61 -10.86
C ASN A 98 -11.02 -7.83 -11.72
N LEU A 99 -9.76 -8.25 -11.66
CA LEU A 99 -8.69 -7.76 -12.54
C LEU A 99 -8.34 -8.88 -13.51
N ASP A 100 -8.22 -8.54 -14.79
CA ASP A 100 -7.97 -9.52 -15.86
C ASP A 100 -6.49 -9.93 -15.97
N ARG A 101 -5.65 -9.49 -15.02
CA ARG A 101 -4.23 -9.83 -14.94
C ARG A 101 -3.77 -10.16 -13.53
N LYS A 102 -2.61 -10.80 -13.46
CA LYS A 102 -1.91 -11.14 -12.22
C LYS A 102 -0.63 -10.32 -12.07
N PHE A 103 -0.14 -10.23 -10.85
CA PHE A 103 0.96 -9.37 -10.47
C PHE A 103 2.11 -10.17 -9.86
N ASP A 104 3.33 -9.77 -10.19
CA ASP A 104 4.54 -10.30 -9.57
C ASP A 104 4.79 -9.62 -8.21
N ILE A 105 4.39 -8.35 -8.12
CA ILE A 105 4.53 -7.51 -6.93
C ILE A 105 3.22 -6.80 -6.66
N ILE A 106 2.73 -6.89 -5.42
CA ILE A 106 1.66 -6.05 -4.89
C ILE A 106 2.22 -5.27 -3.72
N VAL A 107 2.03 -3.95 -3.69
CA VAL A 107 2.56 -3.09 -2.63
C VAL A 107 1.50 -2.14 -2.08
N LEU A 108 1.46 -2.02 -0.76
CA LEU A 108 0.81 -0.92 -0.04
C LEU A 108 1.90 -0.06 0.56
N PHE A 109 1.90 1.24 0.28
CA PHE A 109 2.79 2.19 0.92
C PHE A 109 1.97 3.24 1.67
N ASP A 110 2.18 3.36 2.99
CA ASP A 110 1.50 4.30 3.89
C ASP A 110 -0.04 4.21 3.94
N SER A 111 -0.66 3.23 3.27
CA SER A 111 -2.12 3.14 3.13
C SER A 111 -2.78 2.18 4.12
N ILE A 112 -2.04 1.25 4.75
CA ILE A 112 -2.58 0.20 5.64
C ILE A 112 -3.49 0.70 6.78
N PRO A 113 -3.29 1.88 7.41
CA PRO A 113 -4.19 2.36 8.48
C PRO A 113 -5.63 2.58 8.04
N HIS A 114 -5.86 2.69 6.73
CA HIS A 114 -7.17 2.94 6.14
C HIS A 114 -7.93 1.65 5.79
N PHE A 115 -7.29 0.47 5.88
CA PHE A 115 -7.93 -0.83 5.61
C PHE A 115 -8.49 -1.46 6.88
N GLU A 116 -9.79 -1.71 6.94
CA GLU A 116 -10.50 -2.33 8.06
C GLU A 116 -10.62 -3.86 7.93
N ARG A 117 -10.66 -4.38 6.71
CA ARG A 117 -10.85 -5.77 6.32
C ARG A 117 -9.55 -6.39 5.83
N ILE A 118 -8.63 -6.57 6.78
CA ILE A 118 -7.31 -7.17 6.54
C ILE A 118 -7.43 -8.59 5.94
N ASP A 119 -8.47 -9.33 6.32
CA ASP A 119 -8.81 -10.63 5.73
C ASP A 119 -9.02 -10.52 4.22
N ILE A 120 -9.87 -9.60 3.78
CA ILE A 120 -10.20 -9.41 2.36
C ILE A 120 -9.02 -8.84 1.58
N LEU A 121 -8.26 -7.93 2.18
CA LEU A 121 -7.01 -7.40 1.61
C LEU A 121 -6.05 -8.53 1.23
N PHE A 122 -5.82 -9.46 2.15
CA PHE A 122 -4.93 -10.61 1.93
C PHE A 122 -5.53 -11.62 0.94
N GLU A 123 -6.83 -11.91 1.00
CA GLU A 123 -7.51 -12.79 0.02
C GLU A 123 -7.39 -12.25 -1.40
N ASN A 124 -7.62 -10.95 -1.59
CA ASN A 124 -7.50 -10.28 -2.87
C ASN A 124 -6.06 -10.31 -3.39
N ALA A 125 -5.08 -9.95 -2.55
CA ALA A 125 -3.67 -10.03 -2.91
C ALA A 125 -3.27 -11.46 -3.31
N ALA A 126 -3.59 -12.46 -2.49
CA ALA A 126 -3.31 -13.86 -2.76
C ALA A 126 -4.00 -14.36 -4.03
N LYS A 127 -5.20 -13.90 -4.36
CA LYS A 127 -5.91 -14.30 -5.59
C LYS A 127 -5.16 -13.83 -6.85
N ILE A 128 -4.71 -12.58 -6.86
CA ILE A 128 -4.15 -11.93 -8.07
C ILE A 128 -2.62 -11.97 -8.15
N LEU A 129 -1.92 -12.44 -7.12
CA LEU A 129 -0.48 -12.71 -7.24
C LEU A 129 -0.19 -13.86 -8.23
N ASN A 130 0.90 -13.73 -8.98
CA ASN A 130 1.54 -14.83 -9.68
C ASN A 130 2.16 -15.82 -8.67
N LYS A 131 2.41 -17.06 -9.12
CA LYS A 131 3.16 -18.02 -8.29
C LYS A 131 4.58 -17.47 -8.09
N GLY A 132 5.04 -17.41 -6.85
CA GLY A 132 6.31 -16.77 -6.49
C GLY A 132 6.23 -15.25 -6.38
N GLY A 133 5.08 -14.63 -6.67
CA GLY A 133 4.87 -13.20 -6.50
C GLY A 133 4.82 -12.81 -5.02
N ILE A 134 5.14 -11.55 -4.72
CA ILE A 134 5.34 -11.06 -3.36
C ILE A 134 4.36 -9.92 -3.04
N PHE A 135 3.73 -10.01 -1.88
CA PHE A 135 2.90 -8.96 -1.32
C PHE A 135 3.69 -8.18 -0.26
N TYR A 136 3.71 -6.85 -0.38
CA TYR A 136 4.40 -5.94 0.52
C TYR A 136 3.41 -4.99 1.20
N ILE A 137 3.59 -4.80 2.51
CA ILE A 137 2.94 -3.71 3.26
C ILE A 137 4.07 -2.90 3.90
N ILE A 138 4.17 -1.63 3.51
CA ILE A 138 5.22 -0.73 3.94
C ILE A 138 4.54 0.50 4.54
N HIS A 139 5.04 0.95 5.68
CA HIS A 139 4.62 2.20 6.29
C HIS A 139 5.85 2.95 6.79
N SER A 140 5.96 4.24 6.44
CA SER A 140 7.08 5.13 6.73
C SER A 140 7.36 5.33 8.23
N LYS A 141 6.39 4.98 9.06
CA LYS A 141 6.50 4.96 10.52
C LYS A 141 6.39 3.54 11.06
N THR A 142 7.12 3.26 12.13
CA THR A 142 6.87 2.07 12.96
C THR A 142 5.48 2.11 13.58
N ARG A 143 5.00 0.96 14.08
CA ARG A 143 3.71 0.89 14.79
C ARG A 143 3.64 1.86 15.95
N ASN A 144 4.73 1.96 16.73
CA ASN A 144 4.79 2.88 17.87
C ASN A 144 4.81 4.34 17.43
N GLN A 145 5.63 4.70 16.44
CA GLN A 145 5.67 6.08 15.91
C GLN A 145 4.31 6.51 15.34
N LEU A 146 3.62 5.61 14.63
CA LEU A 146 2.30 5.88 14.09
C LEU A 146 1.27 6.08 15.20
N LYS A 147 1.30 5.24 16.25
CA LYS A 147 0.44 5.39 17.44
C LYS A 147 0.65 6.75 18.11
N GLU A 148 1.88 7.20 18.27
CA GLU A 148 2.18 8.52 18.84
C GLU A 148 1.76 9.66 17.91
N HIS A 149 1.91 9.51 16.61
CA HIS A 149 1.41 10.48 15.63
C HIS A 149 -0.12 10.63 15.71
N HIS A 150 -0.84 9.51 15.69
CA HIS A 150 -2.31 9.48 15.83
C HIS A 150 -2.80 10.15 17.11
N LYS A 151 -2.13 9.91 18.25
CA LYS A 151 -2.42 10.61 19.51
C LYS A 151 -2.27 12.14 19.37
N LYS A 152 -1.19 12.61 18.74
CA LYS A 152 -0.92 14.06 18.56
C LYS A 152 -1.99 14.76 17.72
N ILE A 153 -2.51 14.09 16.69
CA ILE A 153 -3.54 14.65 15.81
C ILE A 153 -4.98 14.31 16.26
N ASN A 154 -5.14 13.74 17.46
CA ASN A 154 -6.42 13.28 18.01
C ASN A 154 -7.20 12.35 17.07
N TYR A 155 -6.45 11.54 16.32
CA TYR A 155 -6.98 10.50 15.45
C TYR A 155 -6.97 9.19 16.22
N ASN A 156 -8.15 8.61 16.45
CA ASN A 156 -8.29 7.40 17.24
C ASN A 156 -8.98 6.31 16.41
N LEU A 157 -8.27 5.21 16.22
CA LEU A 157 -8.81 3.99 15.64
C LEU A 157 -9.17 3.06 16.80
N ASN A 158 -10.33 2.41 16.74
CA ASN A 158 -10.72 1.36 17.70
C ASN A 158 -9.95 0.03 17.48
N ARG A 159 -8.79 0.09 16.81
CA ARG A 159 -7.93 -1.02 16.42
C ARG A 159 -6.51 -0.53 16.19
N ASP A 160 -5.56 -1.44 16.08
CA ASP A 160 -4.21 -1.10 15.65
C ASP A 160 -4.21 -0.59 14.20
N ALA A 161 -3.48 0.51 13.96
CA ALA A 161 -3.35 1.13 12.64
C ALA A 161 -2.56 0.24 11.66
N ILE A 162 -1.58 -0.50 12.17
CA ILE A 162 -0.85 -1.52 11.43
C ILE A 162 -1.10 -2.83 12.18
N PRO A 163 -1.60 -3.90 11.52
CA PRO A 163 -1.88 -5.17 12.18
C PRO A 163 -0.63 -5.74 12.89
N ASN A 164 -0.83 -6.40 14.02
CA ASN A 164 0.27 -7.07 14.74
C ASN A 164 0.75 -8.34 14.01
N ASP A 165 1.90 -8.86 14.41
CA ASP A 165 2.56 -9.98 13.76
C ASP A 165 1.67 -11.23 13.73
N MET A 166 1.02 -11.57 14.84
CA MET A 166 0.07 -12.70 14.92
C MET A 166 -1.06 -12.58 13.90
N THR A 167 -1.56 -11.36 13.65
CA THR A 167 -2.62 -11.13 12.66
C THR A 167 -2.10 -11.35 11.25
N LEU A 168 -0.94 -10.79 10.91
CA LEU A 168 -0.33 -10.92 9.59
C LEU A 168 0.04 -12.38 9.29
N GLU A 169 0.64 -13.07 10.25
CA GLU A 169 1.00 -14.49 10.14
C GLU A 169 -0.24 -15.39 9.96
N LYS A 170 -1.31 -15.09 10.70
CA LYS A 170 -2.59 -15.82 10.58
C LYS A 170 -3.19 -15.69 9.19
N GLU A 171 -3.23 -14.48 8.62
CA GLU A 171 -3.77 -14.28 7.27
C GLU A 171 -2.90 -14.97 6.20
N CYS A 172 -1.56 -14.92 6.34
CA CYS A 172 -0.66 -15.67 5.48
C CYS A 172 -0.92 -17.19 5.54
N LEU A 173 -1.05 -17.74 6.75
CA LEU A 173 -1.22 -19.18 6.97
C LEU A 173 -2.52 -19.70 6.32
N LYS A 174 -3.63 -18.97 6.47
CA LYS A 174 -4.92 -19.31 5.84
C LYS A 174 -4.83 -19.45 4.32
N LEU A 175 -3.96 -18.65 3.70
CA LEU A 175 -3.83 -18.53 2.24
C LEU A 175 -2.60 -19.28 1.69
N ASN A 176 -1.88 -20.01 2.55
CA ASN A 176 -0.63 -20.69 2.22
C ASN A 176 0.48 -19.77 1.68
N LEU A 177 0.48 -18.50 2.08
CA LEU A 177 1.56 -17.56 1.78
C LEU A 177 2.76 -17.87 2.67
N LYS A 178 3.96 -17.81 2.10
CA LYS A 178 5.22 -18.27 2.70
C LYS A 178 6.24 -17.13 2.77
N ASN A 179 7.44 -17.43 3.27
CA ASN A 179 8.58 -16.50 3.31
C ASN A 179 8.21 -15.16 3.96
N ILE A 180 7.51 -15.24 5.10
CA ILE A 180 7.03 -14.07 5.84
C ILE A 180 8.23 -13.34 6.44
N VAL A 181 8.30 -12.04 6.18
CA VAL A 181 9.30 -11.13 6.77
C VAL A 181 8.55 -9.98 7.41
N ILE A 182 8.86 -9.68 8.68
CA ILE A 182 8.29 -8.55 9.42
C ILE A 182 9.44 -7.80 10.09
N LYS A 183 9.49 -6.47 9.90
CA LYS A 183 10.44 -5.56 10.53
C LYS A 183 9.71 -4.29 10.96
N ASP A 184 10.02 -3.80 12.16
CA ASP A 184 9.35 -2.64 12.77
C ASP A 184 10.34 -1.81 13.60
N GLU A 185 11.45 -1.40 12.96
CA GLU A 185 12.57 -0.74 13.64
C GLU A 185 12.67 0.76 13.32
N LYS A 186 12.94 1.09 12.04
CA LYS A 186 13.00 2.48 11.54
C LYS A 186 11.71 2.89 10.84
N PHE A 187 11.12 1.94 10.14
CA PHE A 187 9.83 2.01 9.47
C PHE A 187 9.23 0.60 9.52
N PHE A 188 7.93 0.47 9.25
CA PHE A 188 7.29 -0.83 9.20
C PHE A 188 7.44 -1.44 7.80
N PHE A 189 7.93 -2.68 7.76
CA PHE A 189 8.07 -3.46 6.54
C PHE A 189 7.54 -4.87 6.77
N PHE A 190 6.63 -5.29 5.90
CA PHE A 190 6.12 -6.64 5.83
C PHE A 190 6.19 -7.16 4.40
N SER A 191 6.54 -8.45 4.25
CA SER A 191 6.38 -9.15 2.98
C SER A 191 5.99 -10.61 3.16
N CYS A 192 5.25 -11.18 2.20
CA CYS A 192 5.04 -12.62 2.05
C CYS A 192 4.93 -13.03 0.57
N GLN A 193 5.18 -14.30 0.28
CA GLN A 193 5.23 -14.84 -1.07
C GLN A 193 4.12 -15.87 -1.31
N LYS A 194 3.54 -15.88 -2.52
CA LYS A 194 2.54 -16.87 -2.96
C LYS A 194 3.15 -18.17 -3.50
#